data_AF-A0A1V4IRM0-F1
#
_entry.id   AF-A0A1V4IRM0-F1
#
_cell.length_a   1.000
_cell.length_b   1.000
_cell.length_c   1.000
_cell.angle_alpha   90.00
_cell.angle_beta   90.00
_cell.angle_gamma   90.00
#
_symmetry.space_group_name_H-M   'P 1'
#
loop_
_entity.id
_entity.type
_entity.pdbx_description
1 polymer ?
#
loop_
_entity_poly.entity_id
_entity_poly.type
_entity_poly.pdbx_seq_one_letter_code
_entity_poly.pdbx_strand_id
1 'polypeptide(L)'
;MMRNNKIEISNEEGANVMELRAKIGRNDLCYCGSGKKYKNCCLKKDQEEERMEQLFEQAEAVSDKYFSVKEYIELSGYPVVRFDFFLLEILNITGSTLYRYNKTSSSKNKSIIRKLYSYSKGFYKECLTCKNKCIKMPLKRIDFKSLIDKGLDIEELPKGLQERTAMNFFYIEFINGFAFELQEELSGQLDEETTYEIASLVYETLINYVADNCTRQCNNECIIEHDKNGYCKFCTFGSKKLPCPERKEISYETIKASETDMEHEY
;
A
#
# COMPACT_ATOMS: atom_id res chain seq x y z
N MET A 1 -53.99 22.40 -10.11
CA MET A 1 -53.50 21.59 -11.25
C MET A 1 -52.01 21.81 -11.36
N MET A 2 -51.22 20.85 -10.87
CA MET A 2 -49.75 20.93 -10.87
C MET A 2 -49.23 20.67 -12.28
N ARG A 3 -48.34 21.55 -12.75
CA ARG A 3 -47.62 21.38 -14.02
C ARG A 3 -46.51 20.35 -13.79
N ASN A 4 -46.63 19.22 -14.48
CA ASN A 4 -45.56 18.23 -14.64
C ASN A 4 -44.40 18.85 -15.42
N ASN A 5 -43.26 19.05 -14.78
CA ASN A 5 -41.99 19.15 -15.50
C ASN A 5 -41.48 17.73 -15.76
N LYS A 6 -41.68 17.25 -16.98
CA LYS A 6 -40.91 16.12 -17.53
C LYS A 6 -39.47 16.59 -17.66
N ILE A 7 -38.57 15.95 -16.92
CA ILE A 7 -37.14 16.05 -17.20
C ILE A 7 -36.90 15.17 -18.43
N GLU A 8 -36.61 15.81 -19.56
CA GLU A 8 -36.10 15.13 -20.75
C GLU A 8 -34.65 14.74 -20.47
N ILE A 9 -34.38 13.44 -20.48
CA ILE A 9 -33.03 12.89 -20.40
C ILE A 9 -32.45 13.00 -21.80
N SER A 10 -31.64 14.03 -22.04
CA SER A 10 -30.76 14.09 -23.21
C SER A 10 -29.65 13.05 -23.02
N ASN A 11 -29.51 12.15 -23.99
CA ASN A 11 -28.37 11.27 -24.13
C ASN A 11 -27.14 12.13 -24.46
N GLU A 12 -26.49 12.69 -23.44
CA GLU A 12 -25.13 13.22 -23.56
C GLU A 12 -24.17 12.21 -22.93
N GLU A 13 -23.33 11.62 -23.78
CA GLU A 13 -22.15 10.88 -23.37
C GLU A 13 -21.26 11.80 -22.54
N GLY A 14 -21.16 11.53 -21.23
CA GLY A 14 -20.25 12.25 -20.34
C GLY A 14 -20.85 12.94 -19.11
N ALA A 15 -22.07 12.59 -18.68
CA ALA A 15 -22.50 12.98 -17.33
C ALA A 15 -21.58 12.33 -16.28
N ASN A 16 -20.77 13.13 -15.59
CA ASN A 16 -19.92 12.66 -14.51
C ASN A 16 -20.79 12.04 -13.41
N VAL A 17 -20.68 10.71 -13.25
CA VAL A 17 -21.46 9.93 -12.28
C VAL A 17 -21.30 10.48 -10.85
N MET A 18 -20.15 11.09 -10.53
CA MET A 18 -19.94 11.75 -9.23
C MET A 18 -20.83 12.97 -9.00
N GLU A 19 -21.12 13.77 -10.03
CA GLU A 19 -21.96 14.97 -9.89
C GLU A 19 -23.45 14.61 -9.72
N LEU A 20 -23.87 13.48 -10.30
CA LEU A 20 -25.20 12.89 -10.12
C LEU A 20 -25.40 12.39 -8.68
N ARG A 21 -24.39 11.76 -8.07
CA ARG A 21 -24.42 11.29 -6.67
C ARG A 21 -24.67 12.43 -5.67
N ALA A 22 -24.08 13.60 -5.89
CA ALA A 22 -24.24 14.75 -5.00
C ALA A 22 -25.64 15.42 -5.06
N LYS A 23 -26.41 15.17 -6.14
CA LYS A 23 -27.69 15.85 -6.40
C LYS A 23 -28.92 14.94 -6.31
N ILE A 24 -28.75 13.61 -6.23
CA ILE A 24 -29.86 12.65 -6.18
C ILE A 24 -30.58 12.67 -4.81
N GLY A 25 -31.90 12.88 -4.82
CA GLY A 25 -32.72 12.83 -3.62
C GLY A 25 -32.96 11.40 -3.14
N ARG A 26 -33.04 11.20 -1.81
CA ARG A 26 -33.26 9.87 -1.18
C ARG A 26 -34.44 9.07 -1.76
N ASN A 27 -35.48 9.73 -2.23
CA ASN A 27 -36.68 9.08 -2.77
C ASN A 27 -36.68 8.92 -4.30
N ASP A 28 -35.69 9.48 -4.99
CA ASP A 28 -35.58 9.42 -6.45
C ASP A 28 -35.16 8.01 -6.89
N LEU A 29 -35.35 7.71 -8.17
CA LEU A 29 -34.87 6.45 -8.75
C LEU A 29 -33.35 6.40 -8.70
N CYS A 30 -32.81 5.28 -8.26
CA CYS A 30 -31.39 5.07 -8.10
C CYS A 30 -30.67 5.13 -9.46
N TYR A 31 -29.53 5.82 -9.50
CA TYR A 31 -28.72 6.01 -10.71
C TYR A 31 -28.16 4.69 -11.29
N CYS A 32 -28.06 3.62 -10.49
CA CYS A 32 -27.59 2.32 -10.94
C CYS A 32 -28.58 1.57 -11.87
N GLY A 33 -29.71 2.17 -12.21
CA GLY A 33 -30.69 1.58 -13.13
C GLY A 33 -31.55 0.46 -12.54
N SER A 34 -31.47 0.21 -11.23
CA SER A 34 -32.21 -0.87 -10.56
C SER A 34 -33.73 -0.65 -10.48
N GLY A 35 -34.22 0.55 -10.83
CA GLY A 35 -35.63 0.94 -10.67
C GLY A 35 -36.07 1.12 -9.20
N LYS A 36 -35.18 0.92 -8.22
CA LYS A 36 -35.46 1.13 -6.80
C LYS A 36 -35.24 2.59 -6.42
N LYS A 37 -35.89 3.05 -5.34
CA LYS A 37 -35.58 4.35 -4.72
C LYS A 37 -34.13 4.36 -4.22
N TYR A 38 -33.40 5.46 -4.37
CA TYR A 38 -32.00 5.61 -3.98
C TYR A 38 -31.73 5.16 -2.54
N LYS A 39 -32.58 5.56 -1.58
CA LYS A 39 -32.49 5.14 -0.18
C LYS A 39 -32.59 3.63 0.09
N ASN A 40 -33.19 2.89 -0.83
CA ASN A 40 -33.37 1.44 -0.76
C ASN A 40 -32.40 0.70 -1.71
N CYS A 41 -31.41 1.40 -2.25
CA CYS A 41 -30.41 0.88 -3.17
C CYS A 41 -29.03 1.43 -2.79
N CYS A 42 -28.40 2.26 -3.61
CA CYS A 42 -26.99 2.66 -3.44
C CYS A 42 -26.72 3.63 -2.28
N LEU A 43 -27.73 4.26 -1.66
CA LEU A 43 -27.49 5.28 -0.60
C LEU A 43 -26.58 4.79 0.52
N LYS A 44 -26.78 3.56 1.01
CA LYS A 44 -25.95 3.02 2.09
C LYS A 44 -24.49 2.82 1.66
N LYS A 45 -24.28 2.37 0.42
CA LYS A 45 -22.96 2.15 -0.15
C LYS A 45 -22.25 3.48 -0.35
N ASP A 46 -22.92 4.46 -0.96
CA ASP A 46 -22.36 5.79 -1.18
C ASP A 46 -22.01 6.51 0.14
N GLN A 47 -22.84 6.35 1.18
CA GLN A 47 -22.55 6.86 2.53
C GLN A 47 -21.36 6.15 3.21
N GLU A 48 -21.15 4.88 2.89
CA GLU A 48 -20.00 4.12 3.38
C GLU A 48 -18.73 4.55 2.64
N GLU A 49 -18.77 4.67 1.31
CA GLU A 49 -17.68 5.23 0.48
C GLU A 49 -17.26 6.61 0.99
N GLU A 50 -18.21 7.55 1.18
CA GLU A 50 -17.94 8.91 1.66
C GLU A 50 -17.30 8.90 3.07
N ARG A 51 -17.76 8.02 3.96
CA ARG A 51 -17.16 7.86 5.29
C ARG A 51 -15.74 7.31 5.20
N MET A 52 -15.49 6.36 4.30
CA MET A 52 -14.15 5.80 4.10
C MET A 52 -13.19 6.86 3.55
N GLU A 53 -13.61 7.64 2.56
CA GLU A 53 -12.85 8.78 2.03
C GLU A 53 -12.43 9.73 3.16
N GLN A 54 -13.38 10.16 4.01
CA GLN A 54 -13.10 11.04 5.16
C GLN A 54 -12.13 10.45 6.19
N LEU A 55 -12.14 9.12 6.37
CA LEU A 55 -11.20 8.44 7.27
C LEU A 55 -9.80 8.36 6.66
N PHE A 56 -9.70 8.19 5.35
CA PHE A 56 -8.42 8.11 4.65
C PHE A 56 -7.76 9.47 4.42
N GLU A 57 -8.53 10.55 4.38
CA GLU A 57 -8.02 11.93 4.37
C GLU A 57 -7.34 12.36 5.68
N GLN A 58 -7.60 11.67 6.80
CA GLN A 58 -6.97 11.98 8.08
C GLN A 58 -5.55 11.44 8.14
N ALA A 59 -4.58 12.36 8.15
CA ALA A 59 -3.17 12.04 8.35
C ALA A 59 -2.92 11.42 9.74
N GLU A 60 -2.20 10.31 9.78
CA GLU A 60 -1.91 9.55 10.99
C GLU A 60 -0.52 8.94 10.92
N ALA A 61 0.24 9.05 12.01
CA ALA A 61 1.50 8.33 12.14
C ALA A 61 1.22 6.83 12.33
N VAL A 62 1.50 6.03 11.29
CA VAL A 62 1.26 4.57 11.30
C VAL A 62 2.47 3.76 11.74
N SER A 63 3.67 4.35 11.76
CA SER A 63 4.91 3.68 12.18
C SER A 63 4.73 3.05 13.57
N ASP A 64 5.14 1.78 13.69
CA ASP A 64 5.15 1.03 14.96
C ASP A 64 3.75 0.83 15.60
N LYS A 65 2.68 1.13 14.87
CA LYS A 65 1.30 1.12 15.41
C LYS A 65 0.56 -0.19 15.18
N TYR A 66 0.61 -0.70 13.96
CA TYR A 66 -0.15 -1.89 13.54
C TYR A 66 0.73 -3.12 13.44
N PHE A 67 2.03 -2.90 13.26
CA PHE A 67 3.05 -3.92 13.33
C PHE A 67 4.28 -3.31 13.99
N SER A 68 4.54 -3.69 15.24
CA SER A 68 5.60 -3.05 16.03
C SER A 68 6.99 -3.51 15.59
N VAL A 69 8.01 -2.67 15.85
CA VAL A 69 9.43 -3.01 15.67
C VAL A 69 9.77 -4.27 16.46
N LYS A 70 9.23 -4.40 17.68
CA LYS A 70 9.43 -5.59 18.51
C LYS A 70 8.85 -6.85 17.85
N GLU A 71 7.57 -6.83 17.46
CA GLU A 71 6.94 -7.94 16.74
C GLU A 71 7.69 -8.28 15.45
N TYR A 72 8.22 -7.27 14.75
CA TYR A 72 9.02 -7.47 13.55
C TYR A 72 10.33 -8.20 13.84
N ILE A 73 11.09 -7.74 14.84
CA ILE A 73 12.38 -8.33 15.22
C ILE A 73 12.18 -9.77 15.71
N GLU A 74 11.14 -10.04 16.50
CA GLU A 74 10.79 -11.39 16.94
C GLU A 74 10.59 -12.36 15.77
N LEU A 75 10.07 -11.89 14.62
CA LEU A 75 9.91 -12.72 13.43
C LEU A 75 11.17 -12.76 12.54
N SER A 76 11.84 -11.62 12.36
CA SER A 76 12.92 -11.47 11.40
C SER A 76 14.29 -11.86 11.94
N GLY A 77 14.44 -11.92 13.27
CA GLY A 77 15.72 -11.95 13.94
C GLY A 77 16.55 -10.69 13.70
N TYR A 78 17.75 -10.70 14.26
CA TYR A 78 18.75 -9.63 14.13
C TYR A 78 20.05 -10.19 13.51
N PRO A 79 20.81 -9.43 12.69
CA PRO A 79 20.54 -8.07 12.23
C PRO A 79 19.46 -8.00 11.14
N VAL A 80 18.60 -7.00 11.26
CA VAL A 80 17.69 -6.58 10.17
C VAL A 80 18.50 -5.95 9.03
N VAL A 81 17.95 -5.90 7.82
CA VAL A 81 18.52 -5.29 6.61
C VAL A 81 17.64 -4.14 6.10
N ARG A 82 18.08 -3.39 5.08
CA ARG A 82 17.29 -2.26 4.54
C ARG A 82 15.89 -2.63 4.06
N PHE A 83 15.76 -3.82 3.48
CA PHE A 83 14.45 -4.34 3.09
C PHE A 83 13.49 -4.45 4.29
N ASP A 84 14.02 -4.72 5.50
CA ASP A 84 13.18 -4.87 6.67
C ASP A 84 12.56 -3.55 7.13
N PHE A 85 13.29 -2.43 7.02
CA PHE A 85 12.72 -1.10 7.25
C PHE A 85 11.62 -0.77 6.25
N PHE A 86 11.81 -1.14 4.98
CA PHE A 86 10.78 -1.00 3.97
C PHE A 86 9.56 -1.83 4.29
N LEU A 87 9.77 -3.12 4.57
CA LEU A 87 8.68 -4.03 4.85
C LEU A 87 7.90 -3.60 6.10
N LEU A 88 8.56 -3.13 7.15
CA LEU A 88 7.89 -2.62 8.35
C LEU A 88 6.90 -1.48 8.03
N GLU A 89 7.29 -0.52 7.18
CA GLU A 89 6.41 0.56 6.76
C GLU A 89 5.24 0.05 5.91
N ILE A 90 5.51 -0.82 4.93
CA ILE A 90 4.48 -1.45 4.10
C ILE A 90 3.43 -2.18 4.95
N LEU A 91 3.88 -2.94 5.96
CA LEU A 91 3.00 -3.68 6.86
C LEU A 91 2.17 -2.74 7.75
N ASN A 92 2.74 -1.61 8.21
CA ASN A 92 2.01 -0.62 9.00
C ASN A 92 0.97 0.14 8.17
N ILE A 93 1.28 0.52 6.93
CA ILE A 93 0.32 1.13 6.00
C ILE A 93 -0.84 0.17 5.72
N THR A 94 -0.52 -1.11 5.46
CA THR A 94 -1.53 -2.15 5.23
C THR A 94 -2.38 -2.37 6.48
N GLY A 95 -1.76 -2.43 7.66
CA GLY A 95 -2.47 -2.58 8.93
C GLY A 95 -3.41 -1.42 9.25
N SER A 96 -2.99 -0.18 8.92
CA SER A 96 -3.85 0.99 9.03
C SER A 96 -5.07 0.89 8.13
N THR A 97 -4.87 0.46 6.87
CA THR A 97 -5.95 0.26 5.90
C THR A 97 -6.97 -0.76 6.40
N LEU A 98 -6.50 -1.94 6.83
CA LEU A 98 -7.36 -3.00 7.40
C LEU A 98 -8.11 -2.53 8.65
N TYR A 99 -7.47 -1.73 9.50
CA TYR A 99 -8.10 -1.18 10.69
C TYR A 99 -9.19 -0.16 10.35
N ARG A 100 -8.94 0.74 9.39
CA ARG A 100 -9.90 1.79 8.97
C ARG A 100 -11.14 1.18 8.31
N TYR A 101 -10.97 0.17 7.45
CA TYR A 101 -12.10 -0.57 6.86
C TYR A 101 -12.91 -1.32 7.91
N ASN A 102 -12.25 -1.83 8.95
CA ASN A 102 -12.89 -2.50 10.09
C ASN A 102 -13.86 -3.63 9.67
N LYS A 103 -13.50 -4.38 8.62
CA LYS A 103 -14.27 -5.51 8.09
C LYS A 103 -13.85 -6.86 8.68
N THR A 104 -12.69 -6.91 9.32
CA THR A 104 -12.07 -8.09 9.93
C THR A 104 -11.68 -7.80 11.38
N SER A 105 -11.55 -8.84 12.22
CA SER A 105 -11.16 -8.66 13.63
C SER A 105 -9.69 -8.26 13.75
N SER A 106 -9.32 -7.61 14.86
CA SER A 106 -7.91 -7.25 15.15
C SER A 106 -6.98 -8.48 15.12
N SER A 107 -7.42 -9.63 15.66
CA SER A 107 -6.65 -10.87 15.61
C SER A 107 -6.44 -11.39 14.19
N LYS A 108 -7.45 -11.27 13.32
CA LYS A 108 -7.37 -11.62 11.91
C LYS A 108 -6.44 -10.68 11.16
N ASN A 109 -6.54 -9.36 11.40
CA ASN A 109 -5.61 -8.38 10.81
C ASN A 109 -4.16 -8.72 11.14
N LYS A 110 -3.85 -9.03 12.40
CA LYS A 110 -2.50 -9.47 12.78
C LYS A 110 -2.06 -10.74 12.04
N SER A 111 -2.97 -11.71 11.86
CA SER A 111 -2.66 -12.93 11.10
C SER A 111 -2.36 -12.64 9.63
N ILE A 112 -3.16 -11.78 8.98
CA ILE A 112 -2.97 -11.36 7.58
C ILE A 112 -1.62 -10.66 7.44
N ILE A 113 -1.31 -9.70 8.31
CA ILE A 113 -0.03 -8.96 8.29
C ILE A 113 1.16 -9.92 8.42
N ARG A 114 1.10 -10.96 9.26
CA ARG A 114 2.19 -11.96 9.38
C ARG A 114 2.38 -12.81 8.13
N LYS A 115 1.30 -13.12 7.40
CA LYS A 115 1.41 -13.84 6.14
C LYS A 115 1.99 -12.97 5.04
N LEU A 116 1.57 -11.71 4.97
CA LEU A 116 2.15 -10.71 4.07
C LEU A 116 3.63 -10.47 4.36
N TYR A 117 4.03 -10.44 5.64
CA TYR A 117 5.44 -10.44 6.04
C TYR A 117 6.19 -11.65 5.45
N SER A 118 5.62 -12.85 5.58
CA SER A 118 6.23 -14.10 5.11
C SER A 118 6.39 -14.11 3.59
N TYR A 119 5.33 -13.74 2.86
CA TYR A 119 5.38 -13.52 1.41
C TYR A 119 6.51 -12.55 1.03
N SER A 120 6.57 -11.41 1.72
CA SER A 120 7.53 -10.35 1.41
C SER A 120 8.98 -10.77 1.62
N LYS A 121 9.27 -11.52 2.68
CA LYS A 121 10.62 -12.09 2.93
C LYS A 121 10.98 -13.15 1.89
N GLY A 122 10.01 -13.96 1.46
CA GLY A 122 10.15 -14.91 0.36
C GLY A 122 10.53 -14.21 -0.95
N PHE A 123 9.71 -13.23 -1.37
CA PHE A 123 9.94 -12.43 -2.56
C PHE A 123 11.33 -11.76 -2.55
N TYR A 124 11.70 -11.15 -1.43
CA TYR A 124 13.02 -10.51 -1.31
C TYR A 124 14.17 -11.51 -1.46
N LYS A 125 14.06 -12.70 -0.85
CA LYS A 125 15.06 -13.77 -0.95
C LYS A 125 15.28 -14.20 -2.39
N GLU A 126 14.21 -14.33 -3.18
CA GLU A 126 14.30 -14.63 -4.61
C GLU A 126 15.02 -13.50 -5.37
N CYS A 127 14.69 -12.25 -5.04
CA CYS A 127 15.28 -11.07 -5.66
C CYS A 127 16.79 -10.89 -5.38
N LEU A 128 17.34 -11.47 -4.30
CA LEU A 128 18.78 -11.46 -4.04
C LEU A 128 19.60 -12.13 -5.14
N THR A 129 19.00 -13.08 -5.87
CA THR A 129 19.67 -13.88 -6.90
C THR A 129 19.00 -13.80 -8.27
N CYS A 130 17.98 -12.96 -8.43
CA CYS A 130 17.20 -12.89 -9.66
C CYS A 130 18.04 -12.44 -10.88
N LYS A 131 17.61 -12.87 -12.08
CA LYS A 131 18.24 -12.56 -13.38
C LYS A 131 18.37 -11.05 -13.64
N ASN A 132 17.40 -10.27 -13.15
CA ASN A 132 17.34 -8.83 -13.33
C ASN A 132 18.34 -8.10 -12.43
N LYS A 133 18.87 -8.79 -11.40
CA LYS A 133 19.79 -8.24 -10.39
C LYS A 133 19.20 -7.02 -9.68
N CYS A 134 17.90 -7.03 -9.40
CA CYS A 134 17.17 -5.87 -8.86
C CYS A 134 17.82 -5.30 -7.59
N ILE A 135 18.24 -6.19 -6.68
CA ILE A 135 18.91 -5.77 -5.44
C ILE A 135 20.37 -5.40 -5.70
N LYS A 136 21.09 -6.23 -6.46
CA LYS A 136 22.54 -6.07 -6.68
C LYS A 136 22.92 -4.89 -7.58
N MET A 137 22.04 -4.51 -8.52
CA MET A 137 22.25 -3.48 -9.53
C MET A 137 20.97 -2.66 -9.73
N PRO A 138 20.54 -1.87 -8.73
CA PRO A 138 19.21 -1.27 -8.69
C PRO A 138 18.95 -0.26 -9.81
N LEU A 139 19.97 0.51 -10.22
CA LEU A 139 19.88 1.49 -11.30
C LEU A 139 20.09 0.89 -12.70
N LYS A 140 20.34 -0.42 -12.79
CA LYS A 140 20.49 -1.09 -14.08
C LYS A 140 19.19 -0.94 -14.86
N ARG A 141 19.28 -0.48 -16.10
CA ARG A 141 18.15 -0.49 -17.02
C ARG A 141 17.73 -1.93 -17.31
N ILE A 142 16.45 -2.22 -17.16
CA ILE A 142 15.89 -3.54 -17.53
C ILE A 142 14.64 -3.35 -18.36
N ASP A 143 14.23 -4.42 -19.04
CA ASP A 143 12.98 -4.42 -19.78
C ASP A 143 11.80 -4.81 -18.86
N PHE A 144 10.65 -4.18 -19.08
CA PHE A 144 9.42 -4.41 -18.32
C PHE A 144 8.48 -5.37 -19.03
N LYS A 145 8.92 -6.02 -20.12
CA LYS A 145 8.08 -6.93 -20.92
C LYS A 145 7.30 -7.94 -20.09
N SER A 146 7.90 -8.58 -19.08
CA SER A 146 7.18 -9.54 -18.24
C SER A 146 6.04 -8.94 -17.42
N LEU A 147 6.10 -7.64 -17.11
CA LEU A 147 5.02 -6.91 -16.46
C LEU A 147 3.97 -6.45 -17.48
N ILE A 148 4.41 -5.94 -18.64
CA ILE A 148 3.52 -5.51 -19.73
C ILE A 148 2.70 -6.69 -20.25
N ASP A 149 3.33 -7.86 -20.42
CA ASP A 149 2.66 -9.10 -20.84
C ASP A 149 1.60 -9.56 -19.81
N LYS A 150 1.69 -9.08 -18.56
CA LYS A 150 0.68 -9.31 -17.49
C LYS A 150 -0.35 -8.18 -17.39
N GLY A 151 -0.35 -7.23 -18.32
CA GLY A 151 -1.31 -6.13 -18.38
C GLY A 151 -0.86 -4.83 -17.71
N LEU A 152 0.42 -4.69 -17.34
CA LEU A 152 0.92 -3.40 -16.84
C LEU A 152 0.89 -2.35 -17.96
N ASP A 153 0.14 -1.27 -17.75
CA ASP A 153 0.34 -0.01 -18.46
C ASP A 153 1.35 0.86 -17.70
N ILE A 154 2.42 1.25 -18.39
CA ILE A 154 3.47 2.08 -17.79
C ILE A 154 2.99 3.54 -17.67
N GLU A 155 2.09 3.99 -18.54
CA GLU A 155 1.62 5.37 -18.54
C GLU A 155 0.70 5.65 -17.35
N GLU A 156 0.03 4.63 -16.82
CA GLU A 156 -0.82 4.70 -15.63
C GLU A 156 -0.02 4.70 -14.31
N LEU A 157 1.25 4.28 -14.33
CA LEU A 157 2.09 4.31 -13.13
C LEU A 157 2.42 5.74 -12.71
N PRO A 158 2.64 6.00 -11.40
CA PRO A 158 3.22 7.24 -10.94
C PRO A 158 4.55 7.56 -11.65
N LYS A 159 4.78 8.84 -12.00
CA LYS A 159 5.94 9.27 -12.83
C LYS A 159 7.28 8.74 -12.35
N GLY A 160 7.50 8.65 -11.03
CA GLY A 160 8.75 8.14 -10.45
C GLY A 160 9.03 6.66 -10.75
N LEU A 161 8.00 5.89 -11.08
CA LEU A 161 8.09 4.44 -11.35
C LEU A 161 8.08 4.10 -12.85
N GLN A 162 7.79 5.06 -13.72
CA GLN A 162 7.79 4.86 -15.18
C GLN A 162 9.21 4.61 -15.74
N GLU A 163 10.25 5.07 -15.06
CA GLU A 163 11.64 4.78 -15.45
C GLU A 163 11.94 3.27 -15.35
N ARG A 164 12.45 2.68 -16.44
CA ARG A 164 12.70 1.22 -16.53
C ARG A 164 13.99 0.77 -15.84
N THR A 165 14.07 0.98 -14.53
CA THR A 165 15.18 0.53 -13.68
C THR A 165 14.89 -0.81 -13.03
N ALA A 166 15.92 -1.56 -12.64
CA ALA A 166 15.77 -2.82 -11.92
C ALA A 166 15.09 -2.63 -10.56
N MET A 167 15.25 -1.45 -9.96
CA MET A 167 14.59 -1.05 -8.74
C MET A 167 13.08 -0.85 -8.92
N ASN A 168 12.69 -0.05 -9.91
CA ASN A 168 11.27 0.20 -10.18
C ASN A 168 10.55 -1.10 -10.55
N PHE A 169 11.20 -1.98 -11.32
CA PHE A 169 10.68 -3.31 -11.59
C PHE A 169 10.45 -4.13 -10.31
N PHE A 170 11.41 -4.12 -9.37
CA PHE A 170 11.26 -4.79 -8.07
C PHE A 170 10.06 -4.25 -7.30
N TYR A 171 9.92 -2.92 -7.21
CA TYR A 171 8.81 -2.32 -6.49
C TYR A 171 7.46 -2.66 -7.12
N ILE A 172 7.34 -2.57 -8.44
CA ILE A 172 6.10 -2.90 -9.15
C ILE A 172 5.75 -4.38 -8.97
N GLU A 173 6.69 -5.30 -9.19
CA GLU A 173 6.44 -6.73 -8.96
C GLU A 173 6.10 -7.03 -7.50
N PHE A 174 6.83 -6.42 -6.55
CA PHE A 174 6.59 -6.60 -5.12
C PHE A 174 5.17 -6.17 -4.75
N ILE A 175 4.78 -4.95 -5.12
CA ILE A 175 3.48 -4.36 -4.75
C ILE A 175 2.33 -5.11 -5.44
N ASN A 176 2.47 -5.47 -6.72
CA ASN A 176 1.49 -6.29 -7.43
C ASN A 176 1.25 -7.61 -6.70
N GLY A 177 2.31 -8.35 -6.38
CA GLY A 177 2.17 -9.64 -5.71
C GLY A 177 1.78 -9.50 -4.24
N PHE A 178 2.16 -8.42 -3.56
CA PHE A 178 1.72 -8.14 -2.19
C PHE A 178 0.23 -7.86 -2.12
N ALA A 179 -0.30 -7.06 -3.05
CA ALA A 179 -1.74 -6.79 -3.15
C ALA A 179 -2.52 -8.06 -3.51
N PHE A 180 -1.99 -8.89 -4.41
CA PHE A 180 -2.57 -10.20 -4.74
C PHE A 180 -2.63 -11.12 -3.51
N GLU A 181 -1.51 -11.25 -2.76
CA GLU A 181 -1.47 -12.07 -1.55
C GLU A 181 -2.47 -11.55 -0.49
N LEU A 182 -2.60 -10.23 -0.35
CA LEU A 182 -3.60 -9.62 0.54
C LEU A 182 -5.02 -10.00 0.11
N GLN A 183 -5.30 -9.96 -1.19
CA GLN A 183 -6.61 -10.32 -1.74
C GLN A 183 -6.95 -11.79 -1.45
N GLU A 184 -6.00 -12.71 -1.62
CA GLU A 184 -6.18 -14.13 -1.30
C GLU A 184 -6.49 -14.32 0.20
N GLU A 185 -5.77 -13.62 1.07
CA GLU A 185 -5.97 -13.68 2.52
C GLU A 185 -7.31 -13.10 3.00
N LEU A 186 -7.88 -12.16 2.25
CA LEU A 186 -9.18 -11.56 2.52
C LEU A 186 -10.35 -12.35 1.94
N SER A 187 -10.15 -13.05 0.82
CA SER A 187 -11.21 -13.77 0.09
C SER A 187 -11.82 -14.91 0.92
N GLY A 188 -11.08 -15.48 1.89
CA GLY A 188 -11.62 -16.44 2.86
C GLY A 188 -12.48 -15.82 3.96
N GLN A 189 -12.67 -14.50 3.97
CA GLN A 189 -13.22 -13.74 5.09
C GLN A 189 -14.29 -12.71 4.71
N LEU A 190 -14.18 -12.13 3.52
CA LEU A 190 -15.03 -11.05 3.03
C LEU A 190 -15.63 -11.45 1.68
N ASP A 191 -16.66 -10.71 1.24
CA ASP A 191 -17.16 -10.81 -0.13
C ASP A 191 -16.12 -10.30 -1.14
N GLU A 192 -16.29 -10.72 -2.40
CA GLU A 192 -15.38 -10.43 -3.50
C GLU A 192 -15.21 -8.92 -3.75
N GLU A 193 -16.31 -8.17 -3.67
CA GLU A 193 -16.33 -6.71 -3.89
C GLU A 193 -15.49 -5.99 -2.83
N THR A 194 -15.76 -6.26 -1.55
CA THR A 194 -15.01 -5.66 -0.43
C THR A 194 -13.54 -6.07 -0.45
N THR A 195 -13.27 -7.33 -0.81
CA THR A 195 -11.90 -7.86 -0.90
C THR A 195 -11.08 -7.13 -1.97
N TYR A 196 -11.66 -6.98 -3.16
CA TYR A 196 -11.04 -6.25 -4.26
C TYR A 196 -10.82 -4.78 -3.92
N GLU A 197 -11.80 -4.13 -3.29
CA GLU A 197 -11.71 -2.73 -2.88
C GLU A 197 -10.54 -2.49 -1.92
N ILE A 198 -10.41 -3.30 -0.86
CA ILE A 198 -9.32 -3.18 0.12
C ILE A 198 -7.97 -3.43 -0.54
N ALA A 199 -7.85 -4.50 -1.34
CA ALA A 199 -6.59 -4.85 -2.00
C ALA A 199 -6.15 -3.76 -2.99
N SER A 200 -7.10 -3.20 -3.75
CA SER A 200 -6.85 -2.11 -4.70
C SER A 200 -6.42 -0.82 -3.99
N LEU A 201 -7.05 -0.48 -2.86
CA LEU A 201 -6.63 0.69 -2.09
C LEU A 201 -5.23 0.53 -1.52
N VAL A 202 -4.90 -0.66 -0.98
CA VAL A 202 -3.54 -0.94 -0.51
C VAL A 202 -2.55 -0.83 -1.66
N TYR A 203 -2.85 -1.40 -2.83
CA TYR A 203 -2.03 -1.26 -4.03
C TYR A 203 -1.74 0.22 -4.35
N GLU A 204 -2.79 1.03 -4.50
CA GLU A 204 -2.69 2.45 -4.82
C GLU A 204 -1.91 3.24 -3.76
N THR A 205 -2.16 2.96 -2.49
CA THR A 205 -1.45 3.62 -1.40
C THR A 205 0.03 3.30 -1.43
N LEU A 206 0.40 2.02 -1.64
CA LEU A 206 1.78 1.58 -1.64
C LEU A 206 2.55 2.03 -2.89
N ILE A 207 1.92 2.01 -4.07
CA ILE A 207 2.57 2.40 -5.33
C ILE A 207 2.89 3.90 -5.31
N ASN A 208 1.97 4.73 -4.81
CA ASN A 208 2.19 6.16 -4.64
C ASN A 208 3.21 6.42 -3.54
N TYR A 209 3.11 5.73 -2.40
CA TYR A 209 4.10 5.83 -1.32
C TYR A 209 5.52 5.57 -1.86
N VAL A 210 5.74 4.50 -2.63
CA VAL A 210 7.06 4.22 -3.20
C VAL A 210 7.48 5.25 -4.25
N ALA A 211 6.58 5.67 -5.13
CA ALA A 211 6.89 6.65 -6.17
C ALA A 211 7.31 8.00 -5.58
N ASP A 212 6.60 8.44 -4.54
CA ASP A 212 6.88 9.67 -3.81
C ASP A 212 8.15 9.55 -2.95
N ASN A 213 8.70 8.34 -2.76
CA ASN A 213 9.94 8.03 -2.03
C ASN A 213 11.13 7.59 -2.93
N CYS A 214 11.07 7.82 -4.26
CA CYS A 214 12.13 7.51 -5.26
C CYS A 214 13.23 8.60 -5.61
N THR A 215 14.45 8.40 -5.08
CA THR A 215 15.79 8.97 -5.34
C THR A 215 16.10 10.48 -5.50
N ARG A 216 15.28 11.32 -6.14
CA ARG A 216 15.77 12.64 -6.60
C ARG A 216 15.83 13.75 -5.54
N GLN A 217 15.11 13.62 -4.43
CA GLN A 217 14.90 14.75 -3.52
C GLN A 217 15.90 14.86 -2.36
N CYS A 218 16.76 13.86 -2.11
CA CYS A 218 17.45 13.77 -0.81
C CYS A 218 18.98 13.88 -0.79
N ASN A 219 19.68 14.16 -1.90
CA ASN A 219 21.15 14.30 -1.91
C ASN A 219 21.95 13.20 -1.14
N ASN A 220 21.37 12.03 -0.88
CA ASN A 220 21.89 10.95 -0.02
C ASN A 220 22.05 11.26 1.49
N GLU A 221 21.34 12.24 2.07
CA GLU A 221 21.34 12.53 3.52
C GLU A 221 19.94 12.35 4.16
N CYS A 222 19.89 11.88 5.42
CA CYS A 222 18.75 11.14 6.03
C CYS A 222 17.94 11.95 7.06
N ILE A 223 16.58 11.93 7.01
CA ILE A 223 15.65 12.49 8.02
C ILE A 223 14.38 11.62 8.18
N ILE A 224 13.76 11.58 9.37
CA ILE A 224 12.75 10.59 9.85
C ILE A 224 11.46 11.28 10.36
N GLU A 225 10.45 11.63 9.52
CA GLU A 225 9.06 12.00 9.97
C GLU A 225 8.02 11.71 8.86
N HIS A 226 6.77 11.37 9.24
CA HIS A 226 5.73 10.72 8.39
C HIS A 226 4.57 11.65 7.97
N ASP A 227 4.78 12.97 7.94
CA ASP A 227 3.77 13.97 7.53
C ASP A 227 4.31 15.04 6.56
N LYS A 228 5.55 14.85 6.09
CA LYS A 228 6.20 15.65 5.05
C LYS A 228 6.82 14.69 4.05
N ASN A 229 6.87 15.10 2.77
CA ASN A 229 7.54 14.39 1.67
C ASN A 229 8.85 13.76 2.16
N GLY A 230 8.77 12.48 2.49
CA GLY A 230 9.82 11.74 3.19
C GLY A 230 10.77 11.16 2.17
N TYR A 231 12.07 11.23 2.45
CA TYR A 231 13.06 10.58 1.61
C TYR A 231 14.31 10.13 2.39
N CYS A 232 14.95 9.08 1.83
CA CYS A 232 16.28 8.52 2.11
C CYS A 232 16.52 7.56 3.30
N LYS A 233 15.64 6.57 3.47
CA LYS A 233 16.08 5.18 3.82
C LYS A 233 15.97 4.19 2.65
N PHE A 234 15.17 4.51 1.64
CA PHE A 234 14.84 3.63 0.50
C PHE A 234 15.88 3.60 -0.61
N CYS A 235 16.72 4.63 -0.72
CA CYS A 235 17.81 4.67 -1.68
C CYS A 235 19.01 3.93 -1.11
N THR A 236 18.98 2.59 -1.11
CA THR A 236 20.14 1.72 -1.40
C THR A 236 19.86 0.27 -1.00
N PHE A 237 19.30 -0.49 -1.92
CA PHE A 237 19.58 -1.94 -2.00
C PHE A 237 21.05 -2.25 -2.38
N GLY A 238 21.86 -1.20 -2.64
CA GLY A 238 23.26 -1.31 -3.08
C GLY A 238 24.35 -1.21 -2.00
N SER A 239 24.07 -0.90 -0.72
CA SER A 239 25.12 -0.95 0.31
C SER A 239 25.02 -2.24 1.13
N LYS A 240 26.16 -2.95 1.19
CA LYS A 240 26.28 -4.34 1.65
C LYS A 240 26.31 -4.51 3.17
N LYS A 241 26.20 -3.44 3.95
CA LYS A 241 26.29 -3.50 5.42
C LYS A 241 25.48 -2.37 6.03
N LEU A 242 24.59 -2.72 6.97
CA LEU A 242 24.02 -1.75 7.88
C LEU A 242 25.00 -1.45 9.01
N PRO A 243 24.96 -0.22 9.55
CA PRO A 243 25.68 0.10 10.77
C PRO A 243 25.14 -0.77 11.91
N CYS A 244 26.04 -1.40 12.66
CA CYS A 244 25.71 -2.25 13.81
C CYS A 244 25.97 -1.51 15.14
N PRO A 245 25.04 -1.54 16.10
CA PRO A 245 25.22 -0.99 17.44
C PRO A 245 26.38 -1.61 18.20
N GLU A 246 26.57 -2.93 18.10
CA GLU A 246 27.71 -3.63 18.73
C GLU A 246 29.05 -3.17 18.17
N ARG A 247 29.08 -2.75 16.90
CA ARG A 247 30.26 -2.19 16.23
C ARG A 247 30.38 -0.67 16.42
N LYS A 248 29.50 -0.05 17.21
CA LYS A 248 29.41 1.39 17.47
C LYS A 248 29.21 2.23 16.20
N GLU A 249 28.63 1.64 15.16
CA GLU A 249 28.36 2.31 13.89
C GLU A 249 27.02 3.09 13.92
N ILE A 250 26.13 2.80 14.88
CA ILE A 250 24.84 3.46 15.14
C ILE A 250 24.44 3.25 16.61
N SER A 251 23.69 4.16 17.25
CA SER A 251 23.26 3.96 18.64
C SER A 251 21.99 3.10 18.75
N TYR A 252 21.85 2.38 19.85
CA TYR A 252 20.65 1.64 20.23
C TYR A 252 19.39 2.53 20.26
N GLU A 253 19.52 3.74 20.80
CA GLU A 253 18.48 4.77 20.80
C GLU A 253 18.00 5.13 19.38
N THR A 254 18.94 5.25 18.43
CA THR A 254 18.65 5.62 17.04
C THR A 254 17.81 4.56 16.34
N ILE A 255 18.02 3.29 16.67
CA ILE A 255 17.24 2.16 16.11
C ILE A 255 16.08 1.73 17.00
N LYS A 256 15.84 2.43 18.12
CA LYS A 256 14.82 2.10 19.12
C LYS A 256 14.88 0.64 19.60
N ALA A 257 16.09 0.12 19.80
CA ALA A 257 16.34 -1.22 20.34
C ALA A 257 17.19 -1.13 21.62
N SER A 258 17.23 -2.22 22.39
CA SER A 258 18.07 -2.38 23.58
C SER A 258 19.16 -3.44 23.36
N GLU A 259 20.18 -3.45 24.22
CA GLU A 259 21.26 -4.45 24.18
C GLU A 259 20.72 -5.88 24.37
N THR A 260 19.69 -6.04 25.21
CA THR A 260 19.01 -7.32 25.44
C THR A 260 18.17 -7.81 24.26
N ASP A 261 17.73 -6.93 23.35
CA ASP A 261 17.02 -7.35 22.14
C ASP A 261 17.94 -8.07 21.14
N MET A 262 19.25 -7.98 21.35
CA MET A 262 20.30 -8.53 20.48
C MET A 262 20.92 -9.82 21.03
N GLU A 263 20.64 -10.15 22.29
CA GLU A 263 21.10 -11.37 22.93
C GLU A 263 20.17 -12.53 22.57
N HIS A 264 20.44 -13.21 21.45
CA HIS A 264 19.90 -14.56 21.24
C HIS A 264 21.00 -15.55 20.86
N GLU A 265 20.94 -16.68 21.55
CA GLU A 265 21.86 -17.82 21.53
C GLU A 265 22.03 -18.41 20.12
N TYR A 266 23.29 -18.76 19.82
CA TYR A 266 23.77 -19.33 18.56
C TYR A 266 23.15 -20.68 18.19
#